data_AF-A0A4R2YZF5-F1
#
_entry.id   AF-A0A4R2YZF5-F1
#
_cell.length_a   1.000
_cell.length_b   1.000
_cell.length_c   1.000
_cell.angle_alpha   90.00
_cell.angle_beta   90.00
_cell.angle_gamma   90.00
#
_symmetry.space_group_name_H-M   'P 1'
#
loop_
_entity.id
_entity.type
_entity.pdbx_description
1 polymer ?
#
loop_
_entity_poly.entity_id
_entity_poly.type
_entity_poly.pdbx_seq_one_letter_code
_entity_poly.pdbx_strand_id
1 'polypeptide(L)'
;MDILTPKESCEIEISRFFKRYYTFTSSSDSDDLNNLLNSLCSSIEKLELATGVIVSKDNKRYLSLKALRNYALHKSELLNDSKGIKSQDMGNVRAELSILCLLPVKIVENVIDKTPTDQTKRYIREVFNFYENYVDIYPAIFNFAVDIYFLVQKHSLNISGDDYNEMKSSIQYEIDNCFSHHISGRIITLTGIPVSEYIDNYVISMHERIAEESKFSSQSTRMAKLGSSPLEQLSNLSNADKKFIFKDLISTKAVEIHDSPKGKFFTENRPLSPVEWLVMQQLHKREGKKTKNRDS
;
A
#
# COMPACT_ATOMS: atom_id res chain seq x y z
N MET A 1 -3.06 40.59 -11.57
CA MET A 1 -2.61 39.28 -11.08
C MET A 1 -3.38 39.06 -9.81
N ASP A 2 -4.46 38.28 -9.86
CA ASP A 2 -5.30 38.08 -8.67
C ASP A 2 -4.52 37.25 -7.65
N ILE A 3 -4.51 37.73 -6.40
CA ILE A 3 -3.84 37.05 -5.28
C ILE A 3 -4.75 35.90 -4.87
N LEU A 4 -4.31 34.67 -5.14
CA LEU A 4 -5.01 33.46 -4.70
C LEU A 4 -5.15 33.46 -3.17
N THR A 5 -6.33 33.13 -2.68
CA THR A 5 -6.54 32.88 -1.25
C THR A 5 -5.77 31.64 -0.79
N PRO A 6 -5.44 31.50 0.51
CA PRO A 6 -4.83 30.29 1.04
C PRO A 6 -5.60 29.01 0.68
N LYS A 7 -6.94 29.08 0.69
CA LYS A 7 -7.82 27.96 0.33
C LYS A 7 -7.68 27.59 -1.15
N GLU A 8 -7.79 28.55 -2.07
CA GLU A 8 -7.64 28.27 -3.52
C GLU A 8 -6.24 27.75 -3.85
N SER A 9 -5.20 28.30 -3.21
CA SER A 9 -3.82 27.83 -3.39
C SER A 9 -3.65 26.37 -2.93
N CYS A 10 -4.30 25.99 -1.82
CA CYS A 10 -4.35 24.63 -1.31
C CYS A 10 -5.08 23.69 -2.28
N GLU A 11 -6.27 24.08 -2.74
CA GLU A 11 -7.08 23.29 -3.68
C GLU A 11 -6.32 23.00 -4.98
N ILE A 12 -5.69 24.02 -5.56
CA ILE A 12 -4.86 23.88 -6.76
C ILE A 12 -3.69 22.92 -6.54
N GLU A 13 -3.04 22.97 -5.37
CA GLU A 13 -1.90 22.10 -5.07
C GLU A 13 -2.29 20.65 -4.87
N ILE A 14 -3.43 20.41 -4.21
CA ILE A 14 -3.96 19.06 -4.04
C ILE A 14 -4.39 18.49 -5.39
N SER A 15 -5.00 19.28 -6.29
CA SER A 15 -5.26 18.85 -7.68
C SER A 15 -3.96 18.43 -8.39
N ARG A 16 -2.86 19.18 -8.21
CA ARG A 16 -1.54 18.81 -8.77
C ARG A 16 -0.99 17.54 -8.16
N PHE A 17 -1.18 17.33 -6.85
CA PHE A 17 -0.76 16.11 -6.18
C PHE A 17 -1.45 14.89 -6.79
N PHE A 18 -2.77 14.91 -6.96
CA PHE A 18 -3.48 13.78 -7.57
C PHE A 18 -3.02 13.53 -9.01
N LYS A 19 -2.84 14.58 -9.82
CA LYS A 19 -2.28 14.44 -11.17
C LYS A 19 -0.91 13.75 -11.18
N ARG A 20 -0.01 14.15 -10.26
CA ARG A 20 1.33 13.54 -10.13
C ARG A 20 1.25 12.12 -9.60
N TYR A 21 0.33 11.83 -8.69
CA TYR A 21 0.09 10.49 -8.18
C TYR A 21 -0.33 9.54 -9.31
N TYR A 22 -1.30 9.94 -10.14
CA TYR A 22 -1.74 9.15 -11.29
C TYR A 22 -0.64 8.98 -12.34
N THR A 23 0.11 10.04 -12.62
CA THR A 23 1.28 9.98 -13.51
C THR A 23 2.25 8.91 -13.00
N PHE A 24 2.65 9.00 -11.74
CA PHE A 24 3.55 8.05 -11.09
C PHE A 24 3.04 6.60 -11.12
N THR A 25 1.73 6.37 -10.96
CA THR A 25 1.18 5.00 -11.07
C THR A 25 1.18 4.45 -12.50
N SER A 26 1.27 5.33 -13.51
CA SER A 26 1.16 4.99 -14.93
C SER A 26 2.51 4.94 -15.65
N SER A 27 3.51 5.63 -15.13
CA SER A 27 4.89 5.69 -15.62
C SER A 27 5.66 6.23 -14.45
N SER A 28 6.69 5.54 -14.00
CA SER A 28 7.46 6.01 -12.86
C SER A 28 8.91 5.78 -13.16
N ASP A 29 9.52 6.83 -13.68
CA ASP A 29 10.94 7.06 -13.46
C ASP A 29 11.16 7.75 -12.10
N SER A 30 12.40 8.13 -11.83
CA SER A 30 12.79 8.80 -10.59
C SER A 30 12.30 10.25 -10.50
N ASP A 31 12.16 10.93 -11.62
CA ASP A 31 11.66 12.31 -11.67
C ASP A 31 10.19 12.36 -11.24
N ASP A 32 9.38 11.38 -11.65
CA ASP A 32 7.99 11.25 -11.23
C ASP A 32 7.85 11.08 -9.71
N LEU A 33 8.70 10.26 -9.09
CA LEU A 33 8.70 10.08 -7.63
C LEU A 33 9.09 11.38 -6.91
N ASN A 34 10.16 12.05 -7.36
CA ASN A 34 10.61 13.31 -6.75
C ASN A 34 9.54 14.40 -6.88
N ASN A 35 8.90 14.50 -8.05
CA ASN A 35 7.80 15.42 -8.29
C ASN A 35 6.61 15.11 -7.36
N LEU A 36 6.26 13.83 -7.20
CA LEU A 36 5.18 13.42 -6.31
C LEU A 36 5.48 13.78 -4.85
N LEU A 37 6.66 13.44 -4.33
CA LEU A 37 7.07 13.74 -2.95
C LEU A 37 7.10 15.25 -2.66
N ASN A 38 7.53 16.07 -3.62
CA ASN A 38 7.50 17.52 -3.51
C ASN A 38 6.05 18.05 -3.45
N SER A 39 5.19 17.58 -4.35
CA SER A 39 3.78 17.98 -4.40
C SER A 39 3.04 17.56 -3.13
N LEU A 40 3.38 16.39 -2.59
CA LEU A 40 2.86 15.86 -1.33
C LEU A 40 3.16 16.82 -0.18
N CYS A 41 4.42 17.23 -0.03
CA CYS A 41 4.81 18.14 1.04
C CYS A 41 4.14 19.52 0.90
N SER A 42 4.15 20.07 -0.32
CA SER A 42 3.52 21.35 -0.66
C SER A 42 2.01 21.34 -0.38
N SER A 43 1.32 20.25 -0.71
CA SER A 43 -0.12 20.08 -0.45
C SER A 43 -0.42 20.15 1.04
N ILE A 44 0.37 19.47 1.88
CA ILE A 44 0.16 19.51 3.33
C ILE A 44 0.48 20.89 3.90
N GLU A 45 1.58 21.51 3.52
CA GLU A 45 1.93 22.86 4.00
C GLU A 45 0.80 23.87 3.70
N LYS A 46 0.24 23.83 2.49
CA LYS A 46 -0.87 24.71 2.12
C LYS A 46 -2.19 24.33 2.79
N LEU A 47 -2.46 23.03 3.01
CA LEU A 47 -3.63 22.56 3.74
C LEU A 47 -3.62 23.01 5.20
N GLU A 48 -2.48 22.91 5.87
CA GLU A 48 -2.31 23.40 7.24
C GLU A 48 -2.52 24.92 7.32
N LEU A 49 -1.98 25.68 6.37
CA LEU A 49 -2.20 27.12 6.28
C LEU A 49 -3.67 27.49 6.01
N ALA A 50 -4.35 26.76 5.13
CA ALA A 50 -5.72 27.06 4.74
C ALA A 50 -6.76 26.67 5.80
N THR A 51 -6.47 25.66 6.62
CA THR A 51 -7.46 25.03 7.51
C THR A 51 -7.09 25.07 9.01
N GLY A 52 -5.84 25.39 9.35
CA GLY A 52 -5.33 25.40 10.72
C GLY A 52 -5.09 24.02 11.33
N VAL A 53 -5.32 22.92 10.59
CA VAL A 53 -4.98 21.57 11.05
C VAL A 53 -3.44 21.39 11.06
N ILE A 54 -2.94 20.46 11.88
CA ILE A 54 -1.49 20.17 11.99
C ILE A 54 -1.25 18.67 11.69
N VAL A 55 -1.30 18.29 10.42
CA VAL A 55 -1.01 16.92 9.93
C VAL A 55 0.46 16.57 10.16
N SER A 56 1.35 17.56 10.01
CA SER A 56 2.80 17.44 10.10
C SER A 56 3.32 17.05 11.48
N LYS A 57 2.47 17.03 12.50
CA LYS A 57 2.83 16.67 13.87
C LYS A 57 2.88 15.17 14.11
N ASP A 58 1.92 14.40 13.57
CA ASP A 58 1.78 12.99 13.94
C ASP A 58 1.49 12.01 12.80
N ASN A 59 1.18 12.50 11.58
CA ASN A 59 0.84 11.61 10.49
C ASN A 59 2.09 10.83 10.06
N LYS A 60 2.08 9.53 10.37
CA LYS A 60 3.22 8.63 10.17
C LYS A 60 3.64 8.55 8.71
N ARG A 61 2.67 8.51 7.79
CA ARG A 61 2.92 8.37 6.35
C ARG A 61 3.52 9.66 5.79
N TYR A 62 2.93 10.81 6.14
CA TYR A 62 3.47 12.12 5.79
C TYR A 62 4.92 12.27 6.25
N LEU A 63 5.19 12.01 7.53
CA LEU A 63 6.53 12.19 8.11
C LEU A 63 7.57 11.26 7.48
N SER A 64 7.20 10.01 7.19
CA SER A 64 8.08 9.04 6.54
C SER A 64 8.40 9.44 5.09
N LEU A 65 7.38 9.84 4.32
CA LEU A 65 7.55 10.30 2.93
C LEU A 65 8.29 11.64 2.85
N LYS A 66 8.05 12.55 3.80
CA LYS A 66 8.80 13.82 3.93
C LYS A 66 10.28 13.58 4.23
N ALA A 67 10.61 12.57 5.05
CA ALA A 67 12.01 12.22 5.31
C ALA A 67 12.73 11.78 4.03
N LEU A 68 12.09 10.94 3.19
CA LEU A 68 12.61 10.58 1.87
C LEU A 68 12.79 11.82 0.97
N ARG A 69 11.79 12.69 0.91
CA ARG A 69 11.85 13.94 0.13
C ARG A 69 13.04 14.80 0.55
N ASN A 70 13.21 15.01 1.86
CA ASN A 70 14.29 15.84 2.40
C ASN A 70 15.66 15.23 2.08
N TYR A 71 15.79 13.91 2.16
CA TYR A 71 17.01 13.23 1.77
C TYR A 71 17.35 13.47 0.29
N ALA A 72 16.38 13.27 -0.60
CA ALA A 72 16.53 13.44 -2.05
C ALA A 72 17.01 14.84 -2.41
N LEU A 73 16.46 15.88 -1.78
CA LEU A 73 16.83 17.28 -2.02
C LEU A 73 18.27 17.63 -1.61
N HIS A 74 18.83 16.95 -0.61
CA HIS A 74 20.12 17.33 -0.03
C HIS A 74 21.30 16.44 -0.43
N LYS A 75 21.05 15.19 -0.84
CA LYS A 75 22.09 14.16 -0.93
C LYS A 75 22.15 13.44 -2.29
N SER A 76 21.45 13.92 -3.32
CA SER A 76 21.23 13.31 -4.65
C SER A 76 20.14 12.23 -4.70
N GLU A 77 19.76 11.88 -5.93
CA GLU A 77 18.59 11.14 -6.40
C GLU A 77 18.22 9.90 -5.57
N LEU A 78 16.91 9.70 -5.33
CA LEU A 78 16.42 8.43 -4.80
C LEU A 78 16.64 7.40 -5.91
N LEU A 79 17.48 6.39 -5.68
CA LEU A 79 17.69 5.30 -6.63
C LEU A 79 16.45 4.36 -6.65
N ASN A 80 15.28 4.90 -7.00
CA ASN A 80 14.05 4.12 -7.05
C ASN A 80 13.94 3.34 -8.35
N ASP A 81 13.34 2.16 -8.23
CA ASP A 81 12.97 1.34 -9.36
C ASP A 81 11.52 0.92 -9.18
N SER A 82 10.68 1.38 -10.09
CA SER A 82 9.27 1.02 -10.06
C SER A 82 9.00 -0.16 -10.96
N LYS A 83 8.33 -1.16 -10.39
CA LYS A 83 8.15 -2.48 -10.99
C LYS A 83 6.70 -2.93 -10.91
N GLY A 84 6.38 -3.90 -11.76
CA GLY A 84 5.10 -4.57 -11.81
C GLY A 84 5.19 -6.05 -11.44
N ILE A 85 4.19 -6.57 -10.73
CA ILE A 85 3.95 -8.01 -10.61
C ILE A 85 3.22 -8.48 -11.87
N LYS A 86 3.77 -9.49 -12.56
CA LYS A 86 3.17 -10.09 -13.76
C LYS A 86 1.77 -10.61 -13.45
N SER A 87 0.80 -10.35 -14.32
CA SER A 87 -0.60 -10.81 -14.09
C SER A 87 -0.71 -12.33 -13.96
N GLN A 88 0.07 -13.07 -14.75
CA GLN A 88 0.12 -14.54 -14.70
C GLN A 88 0.73 -15.10 -13.40
N ASP A 89 1.43 -14.27 -12.62
CA ASP A 89 2.18 -14.70 -11.44
C ASP A 89 1.47 -14.40 -10.11
N MET A 90 0.28 -13.78 -10.18
CA MET A 90 -0.59 -13.51 -9.02
C MET A 90 -1.03 -14.77 -8.25
N GLY A 91 -0.80 -15.97 -8.81
CA GLY A 91 -1.04 -17.25 -8.13
C GLY A 91 0.13 -17.70 -7.24
N ASN A 92 1.31 -17.10 -7.40
CA ASN A 92 2.56 -17.46 -6.73
C ASN A 92 2.99 -16.45 -5.68
N VAL A 93 2.29 -15.33 -5.61
CA VAL A 93 2.49 -14.29 -4.60
C VAL A 93 1.15 -13.85 -4.04
N ARG A 94 1.15 -13.53 -2.75
CA ARG A 94 0.12 -12.71 -2.15
C ARG A 94 0.60 -11.26 -2.22
N ALA A 95 -0.16 -10.41 -2.91
CA ALA A 95 0.02 -8.97 -2.91
C ALA A 95 -1.36 -8.29 -3.08
N GLU A 96 -1.56 -7.16 -2.43
CA GLU A 96 -2.76 -6.31 -2.62
C GLU A 96 -2.62 -5.39 -3.84
N LEU A 97 -1.38 -5.15 -4.26
CA LEU A 97 -1.03 -4.25 -5.35
C LEU A 97 -0.14 -4.96 -6.36
N SER A 98 -0.33 -4.63 -7.63
CA SER A 98 0.53 -5.09 -8.73
C SER A 98 1.69 -4.15 -9.01
N ILE A 99 1.76 -2.99 -8.35
CA ILE A 99 2.78 -1.96 -8.54
C ILE A 99 3.68 -1.91 -7.29
N LEU A 100 4.98 -1.74 -7.52
CA LEU A 100 6.01 -1.61 -6.50
C LEU A 100 6.82 -0.34 -6.76
N CYS A 101 7.28 0.31 -5.69
CA CYS A 101 8.26 1.39 -5.77
C CYS A 101 9.41 1.05 -4.84
N LEU A 102 10.47 0.48 -5.40
CA LEU A 102 11.54 -0.16 -4.67
C LEU A 102 12.71 0.81 -4.48
N LEU A 103 13.13 0.98 -3.24
CA LEU A 103 14.38 1.64 -2.88
C LEU A 103 15.38 0.60 -2.34
N PRO A 104 16.68 0.68 -2.65
CA PRO A 104 17.67 -0.15 -1.99
C PRO A 104 17.65 0.08 -0.47
N VAL A 105 17.68 -0.98 0.33
CA VAL A 105 17.64 -0.88 1.81
C VAL A 105 18.70 0.09 2.33
N LYS A 106 19.92 0.04 1.79
CA LYS A 106 21.02 0.95 2.17
C LYS A 106 20.65 2.44 2.03
N ILE A 107 19.84 2.81 1.03
CA ILE A 107 19.40 4.20 0.84
C ILE A 107 18.41 4.58 1.95
N VAL A 108 17.45 3.71 2.27
CA VAL A 108 16.46 3.98 3.32
C VAL A 108 17.10 3.97 4.71
N GLU A 109 18.06 3.09 4.97
CA GLU A 109 18.85 3.14 6.21
C GLU A 109 19.59 4.47 6.37
N ASN A 110 20.22 4.96 5.29
CA ASN A 110 20.84 6.29 5.30
C ASN A 110 19.82 7.43 5.54
N VAL A 111 18.58 7.28 5.09
CA VAL A 111 17.49 8.23 5.37
C VAL A 111 17.14 8.19 6.86
N ILE A 112 17.02 7.00 7.44
CA ILE A 112 16.72 6.80 8.86
C ILE A 112 17.82 7.40 9.73
N ASP A 113 19.09 7.14 9.41
CA ASP A 113 20.24 7.64 10.19
C ASP A 113 20.34 9.16 10.18
N LYS A 114 20.00 9.79 9.05
CA LYS A 114 20.00 11.25 8.91
C LYS A 114 18.71 11.91 9.38
N THR A 115 17.68 11.13 9.71
CA THR A 115 16.43 11.65 10.25
C THR A 115 16.64 12.04 11.72
N PRO A 116 16.37 13.29 12.13
CA PRO A 116 16.75 13.76 13.47
C PRO A 116 15.87 13.17 14.59
N THR A 117 14.60 12.89 14.32
CA THR A 117 13.62 12.48 15.34
C THR A 117 13.43 10.97 15.36
N ASP A 118 13.59 10.35 16.53
CA ASP A 118 13.38 8.90 16.69
C ASP A 118 11.94 8.47 16.40
N GLN A 119 10.97 9.37 16.58
CA GLN A 119 9.59 9.15 16.17
C GLN A 119 9.48 8.93 14.66
N THR A 120 10.10 9.78 13.84
CA THR A 120 10.05 9.63 12.38
C THR A 120 10.83 8.40 11.93
N LYS A 121 11.97 8.08 12.56
CA LYS A 121 12.70 6.82 12.31
C LYS A 121 11.80 5.60 12.53
N ARG A 122 11.05 5.59 13.64
CA ARG A 122 10.07 4.53 13.92
C ARG A 122 8.96 4.48 12.89
N TYR A 123 8.42 5.64 12.50
CA TYR A 123 7.37 5.71 11.48
C TYR A 123 7.82 5.15 10.13
N ILE A 124 9.05 5.43 9.71
CA ILE A 124 9.63 4.86 8.48
C ILE A 124 9.59 3.32 8.54
N ARG A 125 10.00 2.72 9.66
CA ARG A 125 9.97 1.26 9.87
C ARG A 125 8.57 0.67 9.94
N GLU A 126 7.60 1.43 10.43
CA GLU A 126 6.20 1.00 10.56
C GLU A 126 5.42 1.10 9.24
N VAL A 127 5.75 2.09 8.41
CA VAL A 127 4.96 2.46 7.23
C VAL A 127 5.50 1.86 5.92
N PHE A 128 6.82 1.69 5.80
CA PHE A 128 7.41 1.08 4.61
C PHE A 128 7.57 -0.42 4.76
N ASN A 129 7.50 -1.14 3.64
CA ASN A 129 7.68 -2.59 3.63
C ASN A 129 9.14 -2.93 3.38
N PHE A 130 9.83 -3.37 4.44
CA PHE A 130 11.23 -3.80 4.37
C PHE A 130 11.33 -5.27 3.94
N TYR A 131 12.08 -5.50 2.87
CA TYR A 131 12.60 -6.79 2.44
C TYR A 131 14.13 -6.79 2.61
N GLU A 132 14.79 -7.90 2.28
CA GLU A 132 16.23 -8.06 2.51
C GLU A 132 17.08 -7.02 1.74
N ASN A 133 16.81 -6.88 0.43
CA ASN A 133 17.57 -5.97 -0.43
C ASN A 133 16.82 -4.66 -0.72
N TYR A 134 15.49 -4.67 -0.58
CA TYR A 134 14.61 -3.58 -1.02
C TYR A 134 13.67 -3.11 0.08
N VAL A 135 13.27 -1.85 -0.02
CA VAL A 135 12.16 -1.27 0.72
C VAL A 135 11.11 -0.83 -0.29
N ASP A 136 9.91 -1.38 -0.20
CA ASP A 136 8.78 -0.93 -1.00
C ASP A 136 8.04 0.21 -0.29
N ILE A 137 8.03 1.38 -0.92
CA ILE A 137 7.40 2.60 -0.42
C ILE A 137 6.05 2.88 -1.08
N TYR A 138 5.68 2.14 -2.11
CA TYR A 138 4.44 2.38 -2.85
C TYR A 138 3.18 2.30 -1.96
N PRO A 139 3.05 1.32 -1.05
CA PRO A 139 1.89 1.25 -0.15
C PRO A 139 1.75 2.48 0.76
N ALA A 140 2.86 3.10 1.15
CA ALA A 140 2.84 4.33 1.93
C ALA A 140 2.33 5.52 1.11
N ILE A 141 2.72 5.61 -0.15
CA ILE A 141 2.28 6.64 -1.10
C ILE A 141 0.78 6.48 -1.38
N PHE A 142 0.32 5.27 -1.72
CA PHE A 142 -1.09 4.95 -1.94
C PHE A 142 -1.93 5.36 -0.73
N ASN A 143 -1.57 4.83 0.44
CA ASN A 143 -2.32 5.10 1.67
C ASN A 143 -2.31 6.59 2.06
N PHE A 144 -1.27 7.34 1.69
CA PHE A 144 -1.26 8.79 1.92
C PHE A 144 -2.13 9.57 0.93
N ALA A 145 -2.25 9.12 -0.31
CA ALA A 145 -3.22 9.69 -1.24
C ALA A 145 -4.66 9.55 -0.73
N VAL A 146 -4.97 8.40 -0.12
CA VAL A 146 -6.23 8.16 0.60
C VAL A 146 -6.38 9.11 1.80
N ASP A 147 -5.33 9.30 2.60
CA ASP A 147 -5.35 10.27 3.72
C ASP A 147 -5.65 11.70 3.24
N ILE A 148 -5.03 12.14 2.13
CA ILE A 148 -5.30 13.46 1.52
C ILE A 148 -6.76 13.55 1.07
N TYR A 149 -7.30 12.52 0.44
CA TYR A 149 -8.72 12.50 0.05
C TYR A 149 -9.64 12.74 1.24
N PHE A 150 -9.42 12.03 2.36
CA PHE A 150 -10.26 12.21 3.55
C PHE A 150 -10.05 13.57 4.22
N LEU A 151 -8.85 14.15 4.16
CA LEU A 151 -8.60 15.52 4.61
C LEU A 151 -9.36 16.54 3.76
N VAL A 152 -9.39 16.36 2.44
CA VAL A 152 -10.18 17.20 1.51
C VAL A 152 -11.66 17.17 1.87
N GLN A 153 -12.23 15.97 2.07
CA GLN A 153 -13.63 15.81 2.45
C GLN A 153 -13.93 16.48 3.80
N LYS A 154 -13.09 16.19 4.81
CA LYS A 154 -13.21 16.74 6.17
C LYS A 154 -13.24 18.27 6.20
N HIS A 155 -12.45 18.92 5.34
CA HIS A 155 -12.33 20.38 5.28
C HIS A 155 -13.16 21.03 4.16
N SER A 156 -14.00 20.25 3.46
CA SER A 156 -14.87 20.72 2.38
C SER A 156 -14.10 21.55 1.33
N LEU A 157 -12.94 21.03 0.91
CA LEU A 157 -12.13 21.60 -0.15
C LEU A 157 -12.68 21.18 -1.52
N ASN A 158 -12.69 22.11 -2.47
CA ASN A 158 -13.18 21.88 -3.83
C ASN A 158 -12.03 21.52 -4.77
N ILE A 159 -11.76 20.22 -4.91
CA ILE A 159 -10.69 19.71 -5.77
C ILE A 159 -11.26 19.36 -7.14
N SER A 160 -10.70 19.97 -8.18
CA SER A 160 -11.04 19.67 -9.57
C SER A 160 -10.00 18.75 -10.23
N GLY A 161 -10.42 17.98 -11.23
CA GLY A 161 -9.54 17.18 -12.09
C GLY A 161 -9.93 15.70 -12.11
N ASP A 162 -9.75 15.08 -13.27
CA ASP A 162 -10.14 13.67 -13.50
C ASP A 162 -9.37 12.72 -12.58
N ASP A 163 -8.09 13.01 -12.32
CA ASP A 163 -7.24 12.25 -11.39
C ASP A 163 -7.85 12.18 -9.98
N TYR A 164 -8.38 13.29 -9.47
CA TYR A 164 -9.06 13.29 -8.17
C TYR A 164 -10.40 12.55 -8.22
N ASN A 165 -11.15 12.68 -9.31
CA ASN A 165 -12.42 12.00 -9.50
C ASN A 165 -12.25 10.47 -9.58
N GLU A 166 -11.13 9.99 -10.13
CA GLU A 166 -10.81 8.56 -10.17
C GLU A 166 -10.56 8.03 -8.74
N MET A 167 -9.80 8.75 -7.91
CA MET A 167 -9.63 8.40 -6.48
C MET A 167 -10.98 8.41 -5.75
N LYS A 168 -11.80 9.43 -5.99
CA LYS A 168 -13.14 9.54 -5.40
C LYS A 168 -14.02 8.35 -5.78
N SER A 169 -13.97 7.91 -7.04
CA SER A 169 -14.75 6.79 -7.54
C SER A 169 -14.29 5.47 -6.94
N SER A 170 -12.97 5.26 -6.81
CA SER A 170 -12.39 4.09 -6.12
C SER A 170 -12.87 4.01 -4.66
N ILE A 171 -12.76 5.11 -3.92
CA ILE A 171 -13.17 5.14 -2.50
C ILE A 171 -14.68 4.94 -2.37
N GLN A 172 -15.50 5.50 -3.28
CA GLN A 172 -16.94 5.27 -3.23
C GLN A 172 -17.29 3.78 -3.44
N TYR A 173 -16.62 3.11 -4.39
CA TYR A 173 -16.78 1.67 -4.59
C TYR A 173 -16.42 0.88 -3.33
N GLU A 174 -15.33 1.24 -2.66
CA GLU A 174 -14.92 0.60 -1.40
C GLU A 174 -15.95 0.82 -0.28
N ILE A 175 -16.52 2.02 -0.16
CA ILE A 175 -17.60 2.32 0.80
C ILE A 175 -18.81 1.43 0.53
N ASP A 176 -19.26 1.39 -0.73
CA ASP A 176 -20.46 0.66 -1.15
C ASP A 176 -20.34 -0.85 -0.90
N ASN A 177 -19.11 -1.37 -0.94
CA ASN A 177 -18.80 -2.79 -0.72
C ASN A 177 -18.19 -3.10 0.66
N CYS A 178 -18.14 -2.12 1.57
CA CYS A 178 -17.58 -2.26 2.92
C CYS A 178 -16.10 -2.71 2.96
N PHE A 179 -15.32 -2.36 1.94
CA PHE A 179 -13.89 -2.66 1.86
C PHE A 179 -13.06 -1.63 2.63
N SER A 180 -11.84 -2.02 3.00
CA SER A 180 -10.86 -1.09 3.58
C SER A 180 -10.30 -0.15 2.51
N HIS A 181 -10.18 1.14 2.83
CA HIS A 181 -9.54 2.14 1.98
C HIS A 181 -8.01 2.11 2.04
N HIS A 182 -7.48 1.53 3.12
CA HIS A 182 -6.05 1.40 3.34
C HIS A 182 -5.63 -0.05 3.14
N ILE A 183 -4.41 -0.20 2.67
CA ILE A 183 -3.78 -1.49 2.36
C ILE A 183 -2.54 -1.70 3.23
N SER A 184 -2.14 -2.95 3.42
CA SER A 184 -0.83 -3.28 3.96
C SER A 184 0.26 -3.19 2.89
N GLY A 185 -0.09 -3.59 1.66
CA GLY A 185 0.78 -3.64 0.50
C GLY A 185 1.99 -4.57 0.64
N ARG A 186 1.98 -5.49 1.61
CA ARG A 186 3.09 -6.43 1.80
C ARG A 186 3.02 -7.55 0.78
N ILE A 187 4.15 -7.83 0.13
CA ILE A 187 4.34 -9.00 -0.72
C ILE A 187 4.74 -10.19 0.13
N ILE A 188 4.09 -11.31 -0.09
CA ILE A 188 4.49 -12.61 0.46
C ILE A 188 4.57 -13.60 -0.69
N THR A 189 5.73 -14.22 -0.88
CA THR A 189 5.91 -15.29 -1.85
C THR A 189 5.25 -16.57 -1.35
N LEU A 190 4.58 -17.28 -2.26
CA LEU A 190 3.91 -18.56 -1.97
C LEU A 190 4.75 -19.75 -2.45
N THR A 191 5.84 -19.50 -3.16
CA THR A 191 6.75 -20.49 -3.75
C THR A 191 7.86 -20.94 -2.79
N GLY A 192 8.04 -20.25 -1.66
CA GLY A 192 9.16 -20.47 -0.74
C GLY A 192 10.45 -19.73 -1.13
N ILE A 193 10.47 -19.06 -2.28
CA ILE A 193 11.57 -18.18 -2.71
C ILE A 193 11.56 -16.91 -1.84
N PRO A 194 12.70 -16.41 -1.34
CA PRO A 194 12.77 -15.12 -0.65
C PRO A 194 12.19 -13.97 -1.48
N VAL A 195 11.55 -12.98 -0.83
CA VAL A 195 10.89 -11.88 -1.55
C VAL A 195 11.88 -11.06 -2.38
N SER A 196 13.11 -10.84 -1.91
CA SER A 196 14.11 -10.11 -2.69
C SER A 196 14.55 -10.88 -3.94
N GLU A 197 14.75 -12.19 -3.84
CA GLU A 197 15.03 -13.04 -5.01
C GLU A 197 13.84 -13.08 -5.97
N TYR A 198 12.61 -13.06 -5.44
CA TYR A 198 11.41 -12.95 -6.26
C TYR A 198 11.38 -11.62 -7.04
N ILE A 199 11.64 -10.51 -6.35
CA ILE A 199 11.73 -9.17 -6.94
C ILE A 199 12.81 -9.15 -8.04
N ASP A 200 13.99 -9.72 -7.80
CA ASP A 200 15.07 -9.67 -8.78
C ASP A 200 14.77 -10.44 -10.07
N ASN A 201 13.99 -11.53 -9.98
CA ASN A 201 13.85 -12.49 -11.09
C ASN A 201 12.48 -12.50 -11.77
N TYR A 202 11.41 -12.07 -11.09
CA TYR A 202 10.03 -12.31 -11.53
C TYR A 202 9.20 -11.06 -11.77
N VAL A 203 9.51 -9.93 -11.13
CA VAL A 203 8.82 -8.65 -11.41
C VAL A 203 9.30 -8.08 -12.75
N ILE A 204 8.47 -7.23 -13.35
CA ILE A 204 8.71 -6.62 -14.67
C ILE A 204 8.81 -5.12 -14.58
N SER A 205 9.34 -4.49 -15.63
CA SER A 205 9.27 -3.04 -15.74
C SER A 205 7.81 -2.56 -15.81
N MET A 206 7.55 -1.32 -15.43
CA MET A 206 6.22 -0.72 -15.53
C MET A 206 5.71 -0.68 -16.98
N HIS A 207 6.60 -0.43 -17.95
CA HIS A 207 6.25 -0.46 -19.37
C HIS A 207 5.74 -1.86 -19.80
N GLU A 208 6.43 -2.93 -19.41
CA GLU A 208 5.98 -4.29 -19.69
C GLU A 208 4.65 -4.61 -18.99
N ARG A 209 4.45 -4.14 -17.75
CA ARG A 209 3.19 -4.34 -17.01
C ARG A 209 2.00 -3.72 -17.75
N ILE A 210 2.15 -2.48 -18.21
CA ILE A 210 1.11 -1.77 -18.97
C ILE A 210 0.84 -2.48 -20.30
N ALA A 211 1.89 -2.95 -20.97
CA ALA A 211 1.77 -3.74 -22.18
C ALA A 211 1.09 -5.11 -21.94
N GLU A 212 1.27 -5.74 -20.77
CA GLU A 212 0.49 -6.91 -20.37
C GLU A 212 -0.98 -6.55 -20.12
N GLU A 213 -1.25 -5.51 -19.34
CA GLU A 213 -2.61 -5.09 -18.95
C GLU A 213 -3.48 -4.68 -20.13
N SER A 214 -2.91 -3.95 -21.10
CA SER A 214 -3.61 -3.54 -22.33
C SER A 214 -4.06 -4.71 -23.22
N LYS A 215 -3.48 -5.91 -23.07
CA LYS A 215 -3.88 -7.12 -23.81
C LYS A 215 -5.13 -7.78 -23.24
N PHE A 216 -5.53 -7.41 -22.02
CA PHE A 216 -6.66 -8.00 -21.33
C PHE A 216 -7.86 -7.05 -21.38
N SER A 217 -8.94 -7.46 -22.06
CA SER A 217 -10.23 -6.77 -21.95
C SER A 217 -10.97 -7.21 -20.68
N SER A 218 -11.98 -6.44 -20.26
CA SER A 218 -12.87 -6.76 -19.13
C SER A 218 -13.58 -8.12 -19.23
N GLN A 219 -13.55 -8.77 -20.40
CA GLN A 219 -14.14 -10.09 -20.65
C GLN A 219 -13.10 -11.23 -20.67
N SER A 220 -11.81 -10.93 -20.56
CA SER A 220 -10.75 -11.94 -20.57
C SER A 220 -10.56 -12.58 -19.18
N THR A 221 -10.66 -13.91 -19.10
CA THR A 221 -10.39 -14.63 -17.85
C THR A 221 -8.88 -14.68 -17.63
N ARG A 222 -8.40 -13.96 -16.61
CA ARG A 222 -7.01 -14.03 -16.17
C ARG A 222 -6.78 -15.37 -15.45
N MET A 223 -6.08 -16.29 -16.09
CA MET A 223 -5.63 -17.51 -15.40
C MET A 223 -4.24 -17.27 -14.82
N ALA A 224 -4.17 -17.13 -13.49
CA ALA A 224 -2.90 -17.14 -12.78
C ALA A 224 -2.27 -18.54 -12.86
N LYS A 225 -0.97 -18.61 -13.18
CA LYS A 225 -0.21 -19.85 -13.14
C LYS A 225 0.14 -20.16 -11.70
N LEU A 226 -0.30 -21.33 -11.24
CA LEU A 226 0.12 -21.88 -9.95
C LEU A 226 1.40 -22.67 -10.17
N GLY A 227 2.49 -22.23 -9.56
CA GLY A 227 3.77 -22.94 -9.53
C GLY A 227 3.76 -24.14 -8.57
N SER A 228 2.81 -24.17 -7.63
CA SER A 228 2.65 -25.24 -6.64
C SER A 228 1.19 -25.35 -6.16
N SER A 229 0.86 -26.46 -5.50
CA SER A 229 -0.49 -26.66 -4.95
C SER A 229 -0.75 -25.72 -3.74
N PRO A 230 -2.01 -25.34 -3.43
CA PRO A 230 -2.31 -24.49 -2.26
C PRO A 230 -1.80 -25.06 -0.91
N LEU A 231 -1.76 -26.39 -0.77
CA LEU A 231 -1.21 -27.03 0.43
C LEU A 231 0.30 -26.87 0.54
N GLU A 232 1.00 -26.94 -0.59
CA GLU A 232 2.44 -26.71 -0.68
C GLU A 232 2.77 -25.24 -0.42
N GLN A 233 1.99 -24.32 -1.01
CA GLN A 233 2.07 -22.88 -0.69
C GLN A 233 1.91 -22.62 0.80
N LEU A 234 0.92 -23.26 1.44
CA LEU A 234 0.74 -23.16 2.89
C LEU A 234 1.96 -23.69 3.66
N SER A 235 2.61 -24.77 3.21
CA SER A 235 3.81 -25.29 3.87
C SER A 235 5.02 -24.37 3.72
N ASN A 236 5.13 -23.65 2.61
CA ASN A 236 6.20 -22.70 2.33
C ASN A 236 6.11 -21.42 3.17
N LEU A 237 4.89 -21.03 3.59
CA LEU A 237 4.69 -19.86 4.44
C LEU A 237 5.29 -20.05 5.83
N SER A 238 6.07 -19.05 6.27
CA SER A 238 6.55 -19.00 7.66
C SER A 238 5.39 -18.80 8.64
N ASN A 239 5.60 -19.12 9.92
CA ASN A 239 4.60 -18.83 10.96
C ASN A 239 4.31 -17.33 11.10
N ALA A 240 5.28 -16.46 10.79
CA ALA A 240 5.10 -15.02 10.81
C ALA A 240 4.18 -14.58 9.66
N ASP A 241 4.38 -15.13 8.45
CA ASP A 241 3.56 -14.81 7.29
C ASP A 241 2.12 -15.32 7.47
N LYS A 242 1.92 -16.53 7.99
CA LYS A 242 0.57 -17.04 8.30
C LYS A 242 -0.17 -16.12 9.28
N LYS A 243 0.52 -15.68 10.34
CA LYS A 243 -0.06 -14.74 11.32
C LYS A 243 -0.35 -13.38 10.71
N PHE A 244 0.53 -12.90 9.82
CA PHE A 244 0.32 -11.66 9.10
C PHE A 244 -0.92 -11.76 8.22
N ILE A 245 -1.00 -12.76 7.34
CA ILE A 245 -2.14 -12.98 6.42
C ILE A 245 -3.45 -13.05 7.20
N PHE A 246 -3.49 -13.82 8.29
CA PHE A 246 -4.69 -13.92 9.13
C PHE A 246 -5.13 -12.57 9.71
N LYS A 247 -4.19 -11.80 10.27
CA LYS A 247 -4.49 -10.48 10.84
C LYS A 247 -4.90 -9.47 9.76
N ASP A 248 -4.22 -9.52 8.63
CA ASP A 248 -4.43 -8.65 7.48
C ASP A 248 -5.83 -8.84 6.88
N LEU A 249 -6.27 -10.09 6.71
CA LEU A 249 -7.64 -10.41 6.26
C LEU A 249 -8.73 -9.84 7.16
N ILE A 250 -8.50 -9.82 8.47
CA ILE A 250 -9.44 -9.25 9.44
C ILE A 250 -9.37 -7.71 9.40
N SER A 251 -8.18 -7.12 9.41
CA SER A 251 -8.02 -5.66 9.43
C SER A 251 -8.52 -4.98 8.16
N THR A 252 -8.41 -5.67 7.02
CA THR A 252 -8.91 -5.19 5.72
C THR A 252 -10.41 -5.47 5.52
N LYS A 253 -11.07 -6.09 6.50
CA LYS A 253 -12.46 -6.58 6.42
C LYS A 253 -12.72 -7.57 5.29
N ALA A 254 -11.70 -8.22 4.76
CA ALA A 254 -11.88 -9.34 3.83
C ALA A 254 -12.59 -10.52 4.54
N VAL A 255 -12.36 -10.65 5.85
CA VAL A 255 -12.98 -11.66 6.70
C VAL A 255 -13.52 -11.04 7.99
N GLU A 256 -14.69 -11.49 8.41
CA GLU A 256 -15.28 -11.19 9.73
C GLU A 256 -15.37 -12.46 10.58
N ILE A 257 -14.95 -12.37 11.85
CA ILE A 257 -15.05 -13.47 12.80
C ILE A 257 -16.29 -13.28 13.66
N HIS A 258 -17.10 -14.33 13.75
CA HIS A 258 -18.34 -14.35 14.50
C HIS A 258 -18.26 -15.36 15.64
N ASP A 259 -18.80 -14.98 16.80
CA ASP A 259 -18.99 -15.87 17.94
C ASP A 259 -20.39 -16.49 17.89
N SER A 260 -20.48 -17.81 18.07
CA SER A 260 -21.75 -18.52 18.23
C SER A 260 -21.71 -19.47 19.42
N PRO A 261 -22.86 -19.91 19.95
CA PRO A 261 -22.92 -20.97 20.96
C PRO A 261 -22.25 -22.28 20.53
N LYS A 262 -22.11 -22.51 19.22
CA LYS A 262 -21.45 -23.69 18.63
C LYS A 262 -19.94 -23.49 18.38
N GLY A 263 -19.41 -22.31 18.73
CA GLY A 263 -18.02 -21.91 18.52
C GLY A 263 -17.86 -20.74 17.57
N LYS A 264 -16.61 -20.33 17.36
CA LYS A 264 -16.25 -19.27 16.41
C LYS A 264 -16.36 -19.76 14.97
N PHE A 265 -16.86 -18.93 14.07
CA PHE A 265 -16.80 -19.12 12.62
C PHE A 265 -16.40 -17.80 11.95
N PHE A 266 -16.20 -17.81 10.63
CA PHE A 266 -15.89 -16.60 9.88
C PHE A 266 -16.71 -16.52 8.60
N THR A 267 -16.97 -15.29 8.13
CA THR A 267 -17.59 -14.99 6.83
C THR A 267 -16.60 -14.22 5.96
N GLU A 268 -16.74 -14.37 4.65
CA GLU A 268 -15.88 -13.72 3.66
C GLU A 268 -16.66 -12.57 3.01
N ASN A 269 -16.10 -11.36 3.01
CA ASN A 269 -16.69 -10.19 2.34
C ASN A 269 -16.17 -10.05 0.89
N ARG A 270 -15.12 -10.80 0.53
CA ARG A 270 -14.63 -10.99 -0.83
C ARG A 270 -14.15 -12.43 -1.03
N PRO A 271 -14.04 -12.92 -2.27
CA PRO A 271 -13.42 -14.21 -2.54
C PRO A 271 -12.00 -14.27 -1.95
N LEU A 272 -11.73 -15.33 -1.17
CA LEU A 272 -10.39 -15.64 -0.70
C LEU A 272 -9.64 -16.53 -1.70
N SER A 273 -8.34 -16.33 -1.81
CA SER A 273 -7.47 -17.26 -2.51
C SER A 273 -7.41 -18.61 -1.76
N PRO A 274 -7.11 -19.72 -2.44
CA PRO A 274 -7.00 -21.02 -1.79
C PRO A 274 -6.05 -21.04 -0.58
N VAL A 275 -4.92 -20.32 -0.65
CA VAL A 275 -3.97 -20.24 0.47
C VAL A 275 -4.49 -19.37 1.62
N GLU A 276 -5.19 -18.27 1.33
CA GLU A 276 -5.86 -17.44 2.35
C GLU A 276 -6.85 -18.26 3.16
N TRP A 277 -7.67 -19.04 2.47
CA TRP A 277 -8.66 -19.92 3.09
C TRP A 277 -8.01 -20.97 4.01
N LEU A 278 -6.92 -21.59 3.53
CA LEU A 278 -6.16 -22.56 4.34
C LEU A 278 -5.51 -21.92 5.58
N VAL A 279 -4.97 -20.71 5.46
CA VAL A 279 -4.42 -19.95 6.60
C VAL A 279 -5.52 -19.66 7.63
N MET A 280 -6.69 -19.19 7.18
CA MET A 280 -7.85 -18.94 8.05
C MET A 280 -8.24 -20.21 8.81
N GLN A 281 -8.40 -21.33 8.11
CA GLN A 281 -8.74 -22.62 8.74
C GLN A 281 -7.70 -23.07 9.78
N GLN A 282 -6.40 -22.90 9.48
CA GLN A 282 -5.33 -23.34 10.38
C GLN A 282 -5.27 -22.51 11.67
N LEU A 283 -5.37 -21.17 11.56
CA LEU A 283 -5.20 -20.27 12.71
C LEU A 283 -6.48 -20.08 13.52
N HIS A 284 -7.65 -20.05 12.88
CA HIS A 284 -8.94 -20.02 13.55
C HIS A 284 -9.14 -21.22 14.50
N LYS A 285 -8.77 -22.44 14.05
CA LYS A 285 -8.83 -23.65 14.88
C LYS A 285 -7.90 -23.59 16.09
N ARG A 286 -6.78 -22.86 16.02
CA ARG A 286 -5.84 -22.70 17.14
C ARG A 286 -6.37 -21.71 18.18
N GLU A 287 -7.07 -20.66 17.76
CA GLU A 287 -7.71 -19.72 18.69
C GLU A 287 -8.87 -20.36 19.46
N GLY A 288 -9.70 -21.18 18.80
CA GLY A 288 -10.78 -21.92 19.46
C GLY A 288 -10.32 -23.02 20.45
N LYS A 289 -9.08 -23.51 20.34
CA LYS A 289 -8.49 -24.43 21.34
C LYS A 289 -7.89 -23.73 22.54
N LYS A 290 -7.40 -22.50 22.38
CA LYS A 290 -6.82 -21.72 23.50
C LYS A 290 -7.88 -21.20 24.47
N THR A 291 -9.10 -20.95 24.01
CA THR A 291 -10.24 -20.58 24.87
C THR A 291 -10.73 -21.76 25.71
N LYS A 292 -10.83 -22.97 25.13
CA LYS A 292 -11.26 -24.16 25.88
C LYS A 292 -10.33 -24.59 27.03
N ASN A 293 -9.03 -24.28 26.95
CA ASN A 293 -8.04 -24.63 27.99
C ASN A 293 -7.87 -23.56 29.08
N ARG A 294 -8.66 -22.46 29.05
CA ARG A 294 -8.66 -21.45 30.13
C ARG A 294 -9.87 -21.56 31.05
N ASP A 295 -10.85 -22.38 30.69
CA ASP A 295 -12.07 -22.65 31.45
C ASP A 295 -12.05 -24.05 32.12
N SER A 296 -10.86 -24.65 32.26
CA SER A 296 -10.63 -25.96 32.88
C SER A 296 -9.67 -25.87 34.05
#